data_AF-A0A151SF44-F1
#
_entry.id   AF-A0A151SF44-F1
#
_cell.length_a   1.000
_cell.length_b   1.000
_cell.length_c   1.000
_cell.angle_alpha   90.00
_cell.angle_beta   90.00
_cell.angle_gamma   90.00
#
_symmetry.space_group_name_H-M   'P 1'
#
loop_
_entity.id
_entity.type
_entity.pdbx_description
1 polymer ?
#
loop_
_entity_poly.entity_id
_entity_poly.type
_entity_poly.pdbx_seq_one_letter_code
_entity_poly.pdbx_strand_id
1 'polypeptide(L)' 'MDEVQVRDNLTYEKRSIAVVDHKLKELRGKSISLVKVLWDTAIGEATWEMES' A
#
# COMPACT_ATOMS: atom_id res chain seq x y z
N MET A 1 -3.86 -14.68 29.61
CA MET A 1 -3.40 -13.29 29.74
C MET A 1 -2.33 -13.17 28.68
N ASP A 2 -2.77 -12.93 27.45
CA ASP A 2 -1.92 -13.09 26.27
C ASP A 2 -0.96 -11.90 26.20
N GLU A 3 0.27 -12.17 26.61
CA GLU A 3 1.39 -11.24 26.52
C GLU A 3 1.75 -11.05 25.06
N VAL A 4 1.27 -9.95 24.48
CA VAL A 4 1.66 -9.53 23.13
C VAL A 4 3.14 -9.13 23.17
N GLN A 5 4.02 -10.01 22.70
CA GLN A 5 5.43 -9.69 22.51
C GLN A 5 5.55 -8.65 21.39
N VAL A 6 5.62 -7.37 21.77
CA VAL A 6 5.95 -6.28 20.85
C VAL A 6 7.40 -6.48 20.40
N ARG A 7 7.57 -7.00 19.20
CA ARG A 7 8.86 -6.98 18.50
C ARG A 7 9.27 -5.52 18.31
N ASP A 8 10.45 -5.13 18.76
CA ASP A 8 11.08 -3.80 18.57
C ASP A 8 11.23 -3.35 17.09
N ASN A 9 10.76 -4.15 16.14
CA ASN A 9 10.49 -3.70 14.79
C ASN A 9 9.12 -3.01 14.77
N LEU A 10 9.12 -1.68 14.93
CA LEU A 10 7.99 -0.77 14.64
C LEU A 10 7.51 -0.80 13.17
N THR A 11 7.80 -1.87 12.43
CA THR A 11 7.29 -2.13 11.10
C THR A 11 5.90 -2.71 11.25
N TYR A 12 4.90 -1.84 11.34
CA TYR A 12 3.52 -2.27 11.22
C TYR A 12 3.31 -2.75 9.78
N GLU A 13 3.10 -4.06 9.59
CA GLU A 13 2.60 -4.60 8.33
C GLU A 13 1.19 -4.05 8.11
N LYS A 14 1.09 -2.84 7.54
CA LYS A 14 -0.20 -2.26 7.15
C LYS A 14 -0.74 -3.20 6.08
N ARG A 15 -1.68 -4.07 6.45
CA ARG A 15 -2.36 -4.93 5.48
C ARG A 15 -3.17 -4.02 4.58
N SER A 16 -2.87 -4.04 3.29
CA SER A 16 -3.67 -3.36 2.29
C SER A 16 -5.09 -3.94 2.32
N ILE A 17 -6.10 -3.06 2.28
CA ILE A 17 -7.49 -3.49 2.25
C ILE A 17 -7.82 -4.01 0.86
N ALA A 18 -7.54 -3.20 -0.16
CA ALA A 18 -7.77 -3.53 -1.56
C ALA A 18 -6.98 -2.60 -2.49
N VAL A 19 -6.68 -3.09 -3.69
CA VAL A 19 -6.30 -2.22 -4.81
C VAL A 19 -7.58 -1.60 -5.34
N VAL A 20 -7.65 -0.27 -5.31
CA VAL A 20 -8.85 0.49 -5.73
C VAL A 20 -8.72 1.11 -7.11
N ASP A 21 -7.51 1.20 -7.66
CA ASP A 21 -7.27 1.76 -8.99
C ASP A 21 -5.94 1.27 -9.58
N HIS A 22 -5.83 1.31 -10.91
CA HIS A 22 -4.63 0.97 -11.66
C HIS A 22 -4.38 2.07 -12.69
N LYS A 23 -3.14 2.54 -12.76
CA LYS A 23 -2.74 3.61 -13.66
C LYS A 23 -1.44 3.25 -14.35
N LEU A 24 -1.47 3.22 -15.67
CA LEU A 24 -0.26 3.15 -16.49
C LEU A 24 0.24 4.56 -16.78
N LYS A 25 1.53 4.81 -16.54
CA LYS A 25 2.16 6.09 -16.82
C LYS A 25 3.45 5.90 -17.60
N GLU A 26 3.57 6.60 -18.70
CA GLU A 26 4.80 6.62 -19.49
C GLU A 26 5.73 7.72 -18.96
N LEU A 27 6.93 7.31 -18.54
CA LEU A 27 7.97 8.21 -18.05
C LEU A 27 9.27 7.92 -18.79
N ARG A 28 9.74 8.91 -19.56
CA ARG A 28 11.00 8.85 -20.35
C ARG A 28 11.06 7.64 -21.29
N GLY A 29 9.94 7.31 -21.94
CA GLY A 29 9.83 6.16 -22.86
C GLY A 29 9.73 4.80 -22.16
N LYS A 30 9.52 4.77 -20.85
CA LYS A 30 9.25 3.55 -20.08
C LYS A 30 7.83 3.57 -19.53
N SER A 31 7.11 2.47 -19.69
CA SER A 31 5.79 2.27 -19.09
C SER A 31 5.95 1.87 -17.62
N ILE A 32 5.33 2.60 -16.72
CA ILE A 32 5.32 2.32 -15.28
C ILE A 32 3.86 2.10 -14.86
N SER A 33 3.58 0.89 -14.37
CA SER A 33 2.30 0.55 -13.77
C SER A 33 2.29 1.02 -12.31
N LEU A 34 1.24 1.75 -11.94
CA LEU A 34 0.98 2.23 -10.59
C LEU A 34 -0.36 1.64 -10.13
N VAL A 35 -0.39 1.10 -8.93
CA VAL A 35 -1.60 0.62 -8.29
C VAL A 35 -1.93 1.50 -7.11
N LYS A 36 -3.19 1.92 -6.99
CA LYS A 36 -3.68 2.65 -5.84
C LYS A 36 -4.14 1.65 -4.80
N VAL A 37 -3.44 1.62 -3.68
CA VAL A 37 -3.69 0.70 -2.58
C VAL A 37 -4.41 1.46 -1.48
N LEU A 38 -5.62 1.01 -1.13
CA LEU A 38 -6.40 1.54 -0.03
C LEU A 38 -5.97 0.87 1.28
N TRP A 39 -5.61 1.69 2.25
CA TRP A 39 -5.18 1.23 3.57
C TRP A 39 -6.24 1.42 4.63
N ASP A 40 -7.06 2.45 4.47
CA ASP A 40 -8.15 2.73 5.40
C ASP A 40 -9.37 3.26 4.64
N THR A 41 -10.49 2.54 4.73
CA THR A 41 -11.75 2.93 4.10
C THR A 41 -12.48 4.01 4.89
N ALA A 42 -12.23 4.13 6.20
CA ALA A 42 -12.91 5.05 7.10
C ALA A 42 -12.40 6.49 6.94
N ILE A 43 -11.09 6.68 6.75
CA ILE A 43 -10.46 7.98 6.46
C ILE A 43 -10.07 8.15 5.00
N GLY A 44 -10.27 7.12 4.17
CA GLY A 44 -9.98 7.18 2.73
C GLY A 44 -8.49 7.24 2.41
N GLU A 45 -7.64 6.74 3.31
CA GLU A 45 -6.20 6.69 3.09
C GLU A 45 -5.85 5.70 1.99
N ALA A 46 -5.30 6.22 0.89
CA ALA A 46 -4.79 5.41 -0.20
C ALA A 46 -3.45 5.96 -0.72
N THR A 47 -2.53 5.06 -1.07
CA THR A 47 -1.22 5.39 -1.63
C THR A 47 -1.07 4.80 -3.03
N TRP A 48 -0.30 5.45 -3.89
CA TRP A 48 0.10 4.90 -5.18
C TRP A 48 1.42 4.16 -5.04
N GLU A 49 1.42 2.87 -5.34
CA GLU A 49 2.59 2.00 -5.32
C GLU A 49 2.93 1.54 -6.74
N MET A 50 4.20 1.28 -7.03
CA MET A 50 4.58 0.72 -8.33
C MET A 50 4.24 -0.76 -8.36
N GLU A 51 3.59 -1.21 -9.42
CA GLU A 51 3.39 -2.63 -9.69
C GLU A 51 4.75 -3.22 -10.08
N SER A 52 5.28 -4.11 -9.24
CA SER A 52 6.57 -4.76 -9.46
C SER A 52 6.44 -6.06 -10.25
#